data_AF-A0A954I7L9-F1
#
_entry.id   AF-A0A954I7L9-F1
#
_cell.length_a   1.000
_cell.length_b   1.000
_cell.length_c   1.000
_cell.angle_alpha   90.00
_cell.angle_beta   90.00
_cell.angle_gamma   90.00
#
_symmetry.space_group_name_H-M   'P 1'
#
loop_
_entity.id
_entity.type
_entity.pdbx_description
1 polymer ?
#
loop_
_entity_poly.entity_id
_entity_poly.type
_entity_poly.pdbx_seq_one_letter_code
_entity_poly.pdbx_strand_id
1 'polypeptide(L)'
;MQRSPLQRSSSRKRLIAGILAIFTISSVHADERSEGAAGLTAANATFQQALEPFLNRYCVSCHGGDEPEGAIAFDRLAALTDVQTHFELWEKSARLIRDRQMPPAEETQPEVEESLAAQAAIDVWLSQFDCSSELHPGRVTIRRLNRVEYNNTIRDLTGLDLQPANQFPSDDVGYGFDNIGDVLSIPPVLMEKYLAAADSVAEQLLADKKTRERFFIHRGTTDAEKVDAARRNVAEFATRAFRRPISPDEEERLFAVMKFAWDHDAAEDEIFRAAITAVLTSPDFLFRIEHD
;
A
#
# COMPACT_ATOMS: atom_id res chain seq x y z
N MET A 1 4.10 41.43 -66.16
CA MET A 1 4.54 42.52 -65.25
C MET A 1 4.73 41.91 -63.87
N GLN A 2 5.99 41.70 -63.48
CA GLN A 2 6.66 42.34 -62.33
C GLN A 2 6.39 41.60 -61.01
N ARG A 3 7.36 41.25 -60.14
CA ARG A 3 8.83 41.06 -60.15
C ARG A 3 9.14 40.58 -58.71
N SER A 4 9.90 39.51 -58.53
CA SER A 4 10.65 39.25 -57.27
C SER A 4 11.95 40.09 -57.25
N PRO A 5 12.90 39.91 -56.30
CA PRO A 5 12.92 40.18 -54.84
C PRO A 5 14.13 41.11 -54.48
N LEU A 6 14.73 40.97 -53.27
CA LEU A 6 16.01 41.53 -52.74
C LEU A 6 15.82 42.72 -51.74
N GLN A 7 16.53 42.92 -50.61
CA GLN A 7 17.84 42.44 -50.13
C GLN A 7 18.14 42.89 -48.66
N ARG A 8 18.95 42.06 -47.96
CA ARG A 8 20.14 42.38 -47.10
C ARG A 8 20.04 43.20 -45.79
N SER A 9 20.65 42.64 -44.73
CA SER A 9 22.07 42.86 -44.34
C SER A 9 22.50 41.69 -43.40
N SER A 10 23.57 40.91 -43.58
CA SER A 10 25.04 41.12 -43.53
C SER A 10 25.51 41.85 -42.26
N SER A 11 26.50 41.44 -41.46
CA SER A 11 27.42 40.30 -41.35
C SER A 11 28.28 40.63 -40.11
N ARG A 12 28.80 39.63 -39.38
CA ARG A 12 30.18 39.70 -38.85
C ARG A 12 30.69 38.30 -38.48
N LYS A 13 31.72 37.90 -39.22
CA LYS A 13 32.56 36.72 -39.03
C LYS A 13 33.43 36.90 -37.77
N ARG A 14 33.65 35.82 -37.00
CA ARG A 14 34.93 35.53 -36.34
C ARG A 14 35.16 34.02 -36.28
N LEU A 15 36.29 33.59 -36.85
CA LEU A 15 36.91 32.27 -36.68
C LEU A 15 37.26 32.05 -35.20
N ILE A 16 37.02 30.84 -34.67
CA ILE A 16 37.94 30.16 -33.74
C ILE A 16 37.86 28.66 -34.04
N ALA A 17 39.00 28.09 -34.46
CA ALA A 17 39.25 26.66 -34.44
C ALA A 17 39.55 26.24 -33.00
N GLY A 18 38.95 25.15 -32.51
CA GLY A 18 39.18 24.67 -31.16
C GLY A 18 38.64 23.26 -30.98
N ILE A 19 39.56 22.32 -30.91
CA ILE A 19 39.42 20.90 -30.58
C ILE A 19 38.47 20.72 -29.37
N LEU A 20 37.43 19.88 -29.50
CA LEU A 20 36.77 19.31 -28.34
C LEU A 20 36.54 17.81 -28.57
N ALA A 21 37.16 17.05 -27.67
CA ALA A 21 37.30 15.61 -27.69
C ALA A 21 35.94 14.90 -27.69
N ILE A 22 35.88 13.81 -28.45
CA ILE A 22 34.88 12.76 -28.30
C ILE A 22 35.14 12.14 -26.92
N PHE A 23 34.35 12.53 -25.92
CA PHE A 23 34.30 11.82 -24.65
C PHE A 23 33.50 10.53 -24.88
N THR A 24 34.19 9.45 -25.21
CA THR A 24 33.65 8.11 -24.99
C THR A 24 33.54 7.93 -23.48
N ILE A 25 32.34 8.11 -22.93
CA ILE A 25 32.04 7.61 -21.59
C ILE A 25 32.06 6.09 -21.72
N SER A 26 33.20 5.49 -21.41
CA SER A 26 33.27 4.06 -21.14
C SER A 26 32.42 3.81 -19.89
N SER A 27 31.25 3.22 -20.09
CA SER A 27 30.39 2.73 -19.02
C SER A 27 31.11 1.60 -18.29
N VAL A 28 31.78 1.90 -17.18
CA VAL A 28 32.43 0.93 -16.27
C VAL A 28 31.43 0.29 -15.29
N HIS A 29 30.12 0.57 -15.39
CA HIS A 29 29.12 0.07 -14.43
C HIS A 29 28.43 -1.25 -14.83
N ALA A 30 29.02 -2.02 -15.75
CA ALA A 30 28.43 -3.29 -16.20
C ALA A 30 29.05 -4.55 -15.54
N ASP A 31 30.18 -4.42 -14.85
CA ASP A 31 30.93 -5.58 -14.33
C ASP A 31 30.30 -6.18 -13.06
N GLU A 32 29.92 -5.32 -12.10
CA GLU A 32 29.44 -5.77 -10.77
C GLU A 32 28.11 -6.54 -10.81
N ARG A 33 27.20 -6.21 -11.75
CA ARG A 33 25.91 -6.92 -11.89
C ARG A 33 26.06 -8.33 -12.47
N SER A 34 27.12 -8.58 -13.25
CA SER A 34 27.31 -9.90 -13.87
C SER A 34 27.89 -10.92 -12.89
N GLU A 35 28.75 -10.46 -11.97
CA GLU A 35 29.34 -11.30 -10.92
C GLU A 35 28.30 -11.73 -9.88
N GLY A 36 27.39 -10.83 -9.48
CA GLY A 36 26.31 -11.15 -8.53
C GLY A 36 25.32 -12.21 -9.04
N ALA A 37 24.91 -12.12 -10.31
CA ALA A 37 23.99 -13.09 -10.92
C ALA A 37 24.64 -14.47 -11.14
N ALA A 38 25.93 -14.49 -11.50
CA ALA A 38 26.70 -15.74 -11.63
C ALA A 38 26.96 -16.41 -10.27
N GLY A 39 27.19 -15.62 -9.21
CA GLY A 39 27.33 -16.13 -7.84
C GLY A 39 26.05 -16.76 -7.30
N LEU A 40 24.90 -16.10 -7.50
CA LEU A 40 23.60 -16.59 -7.01
C LEU A 40 23.18 -17.90 -7.70
N THR A 41 23.42 -18.03 -9.01
CA THR A 41 23.10 -19.26 -9.76
C THR A 41 23.95 -20.45 -9.31
N ALA A 42 25.23 -20.25 -8.99
CA ALA A 42 26.09 -21.29 -8.42
C ALA A 42 25.68 -21.68 -6.99
N ALA A 43 25.28 -20.71 -6.16
CA ALA A 43 24.78 -20.96 -4.82
C ALA A 43 23.47 -21.77 -4.84
N ASN A 44 22.55 -21.43 -5.75
CA ASN A 44 21.28 -22.14 -5.93
C ASN A 44 21.49 -23.61 -6.36
N ALA A 45 22.41 -23.85 -7.29
CA ALA A 45 22.74 -25.21 -7.72
C ALA A 45 23.37 -26.04 -6.58
N THR A 46 24.23 -25.41 -5.78
CA THR A 46 24.88 -26.06 -4.62
C THR A 46 23.85 -26.39 -3.53
N PHE A 47 22.94 -25.44 -3.25
CA PHE A 47 21.83 -25.64 -2.33
C PHE A 47 20.91 -26.78 -2.76
N GLN A 48 20.50 -26.79 -4.03
CA GLN A 48 19.66 -27.84 -4.58
C GLN A 48 20.32 -29.21 -4.42
N GLN A 49 21.59 -29.33 -4.83
CA GLN A 49 22.32 -30.60 -4.76
C GLN A 49 22.51 -31.11 -3.32
N ALA A 50 22.71 -30.21 -2.36
CA ALA A 50 22.89 -30.57 -0.96
C ALA A 50 21.59 -31.03 -0.29
N LEU A 51 20.45 -30.42 -0.65
CA LEU A 51 19.20 -30.60 0.08
C LEU A 51 18.24 -31.61 -0.58
N GLU A 52 18.33 -31.80 -1.89
CA GLU A 52 17.47 -32.70 -2.66
C GLU A 52 17.43 -34.15 -2.12
N PRO A 53 18.54 -34.79 -1.70
CA PRO A 53 18.49 -36.13 -1.13
C PRO A 53 17.70 -36.19 0.19
N PHE A 54 17.80 -35.15 1.01
CA PHE A 54 17.11 -35.06 2.29
C PHE A 54 15.59 -34.90 2.07
N LEU A 55 15.20 -33.96 1.20
CA LEU A 55 13.78 -33.68 0.92
C LEU A 55 13.09 -34.89 0.27
N ASN A 56 13.74 -35.54 -0.69
CA ASN A 56 13.18 -36.72 -1.35
C ASN A 56 12.96 -37.89 -0.37
N ARG A 57 13.79 -37.98 0.66
CA ARG A 57 13.69 -39.06 1.65
C ARG A 57 12.66 -38.79 2.74
N TYR A 58 12.53 -37.53 3.17
CA TYR A 58 11.81 -37.18 4.40
C TYR A 58 10.61 -36.27 4.20
N CYS A 59 10.49 -35.56 3.08
CA CYS A 59 9.51 -34.49 2.91
C CYS A 59 8.55 -34.71 1.74
N VAL A 60 9.05 -35.21 0.61
CA VAL A 60 8.28 -35.29 -0.66
C VAL A 60 7.06 -36.22 -0.58
N SER A 61 7.03 -37.18 0.35
CA SER A 61 5.87 -38.05 0.55
C SER A 61 4.58 -37.29 0.90
N CYS A 62 4.70 -36.19 1.66
CA CYS A 62 3.57 -35.34 2.09
C CYS A 62 3.56 -33.98 1.37
N HIS A 63 4.73 -33.46 1.02
CA HIS A 63 4.95 -32.16 0.40
C HIS A 63 5.31 -32.28 -1.09
N GLY A 64 4.69 -33.21 -1.82
CA GLY A 64 4.89 -33.41 -3.26
C GLY A 64 3.59 -33.67 -4.01
N GLY A 65 3.64 -33.70 -5.34
CA GLY A 65 2.47 -33.97 -6.18
C GLY A 65 1.56 -32.75 -6.38
N ASP A 66 0.30 -32.99 -6.76
CA ASP A 66 -0.64 -31.94 -7.15
C ASP A 66 -1.30 -31.23 -5.95
N GLU A 67 -1.41 -31.91 -4.80
CA GLU A 67 -2.04 -31.40 -3.57
C GLU A 67 -1.11 -31.57 -2.34
N PRO A 68 0.01 -30.83 -2.27
CA PRO A 68 0.96 -30.98 -1.18
C PRO A 68 0.42 -30.39 0.13
N GLU A 69 0.78 -31.02 1.25
CA GLU A 69 0.47 -30.49 2.58
C GLU A 69 1.07 -29.10 2.78
N GLY A 70 0.32 -28.22 3.44
CA GLY A 70 0.75 -26.83 3.68
C GLY A 70 0.98 -26.01 2.41
N ALA A 71 0.53 -26.48 1.24
CA ALA A 71 0.72 -25.84 -0.07
C ALA A 71 2.20 -25.65 -0.47
N ILE A 72 3.10 -26.52 0.01
CA ILE A 72 4.54 -26.47 -0.27
C ILE A 72 4.96 -27.73 -1.03
N ALA A 73 5.45 -27.57 -2.25
CA ALA A 73 5.83 -28.65 -3.17
C ALA A 73 7.37 -28.78 -3.28
N PHE A 74 7.99 -29.63 -2.46
CA PHE A 74 9.45 -29.84 -2.46
C PHE A 74 9.95 -30.68 -3.64
N ASP A 75 9.07 -31.41 -4.33
CA ASP A 75 9.36 -32.09 -5.60
C ASP A 75 9.66 -31.12 -6.75
N ARG A 76 9.34 -29.83 -6.57
CA ARG A 76 9.61 -28.73 -7.50
C ARG A 76 10.67 -27.78 -6.96
N LEU A 77 11.70 -28.32 -6.30
CA LEU A 77 12.74 -27.57 -5.60
C LEU A 77 13.35 -26.42 -6.41
N ALA A 78 13.55 -26.59 -7.73
CA ALA A 78 14.08 -25.55 -8.60
C ALA A 78 13.29 -24.22 -8.53
N ALA A 79 11.97 -24.29 -8.33
CA ALA A 79 11.10 -23.12 -8.20
C ALA A 79 11.24 -22.40 -6.83
N LEU A 80 11.87 -23.06 -5.86
CA LEU A 80 12.03 -22.59 -4.47
C LEU A 80 13.48 -22.17 -4.16
N THR A 81 14.34 -22.03 -5.17
CA THR A 81 15.77 -21.71 -5.00
C THR A 81 16.08 -20.22 -5.01
N ASP A 82 15.10 -19.35 -5.22
CA ASP A 82 15.31 -17.92 -5.11
C ASP A 82 15.25 -17.46 -3.65
N VAL A 83 16.41 -17.09 -3.11
CA VAL A 83 16.58 -16.66 -1.72
C VAL A 83 15.81 -15.41 -1.38
N GLN A 84 15.60 -14.52 -2.35
CA GLN A 84 14.90 -13.25 -2.12
C GLN A 84 13.41 -13.44 -1.88
N THR A 85 12.81 -14.45 -2.52
CA THR A 85 11.37 -14.70 -2.47
C THR A 85 10.99 -15.82 -1.50
N HIS A 86 11.93 -16.72 -1.17
CA HIS A 86 11.65 -17.91 -0.35
C HIS A 86 12.41 -17.95 0.98
N PHE A 87 12.97 -16.82 1.45
CA PHE A 87 13.68 -16.75 2.73
C PHE A 87 12.85 -17.29 3.89
N GLU A 88 11.62 -16.81 4.07
CA GLU A 88 10.73 -17.20 5.19
C GLU A 88 10.38 -18.70 5.15
N LEU A 89 10.15 -19.25 3.95
CA LEU A 89 9.85 -20.67 3.75
C LEU A 89 10.98 -21.54 4.30
N TRP A 90 12.22 -21.23 3.93
CA TRP A 90 13.38 -22.03 4.32
C TRP A 90 13.83 -21.76 5.76
N GLU A 91 13.72 -20.53 6.25
CA GLU A 91 13.94 -20.22 7.67
C GLU A 91 12.98 -21.02 8.56
N LYS A 92 11.70 -21.07 8.19
CA LYS A 92 10.68 -21.88 8.87
C LYS A 92 10.98 -23.38 8.77
N SER A 93 11.38 -23.86 7.59
CA SER A 93 11.71 -25.27 7.37
C SER A 93 12.90 -25.71 8.22
N ALA A 94 13.99 -24.93 8.26
CA ALA A 94 15.14 -25.18 9.14
C ALA A 94 14.74 -25.22 10.62
N ARG A 95 13.85 -24.32 11.06
CA ARG A 95 13.33 -24.32 12.43
C ARG A 95 12.53 -25.59 12.75
N LEU A 96 11.64 -26.02 11.86
CA LEU A 96 10.85 -27.24 12.05
C LEU A 96 11.71 -28.51 12.08
N ILE A 97 12.75 -28.58 11.25
CA ILE A 97 13.74 -29.67 11.27
C ILE A 97 14.52 -29.65 12.60
N ARG A 98 14.98 -28.47 13.02
CA ARG A 98 15.73 -28.28 14.29
C ARG A 98 14.93 -28.75 15.50
N ASP A 99 13.65 -28.38 15.53
CA ASP A 99 12.74 -28.70 16.62
C ASP A 99 12.15 -30.12 16.51
N ARG A 100 12.51 -30.90 15.47
CA ARG A 100 11.99 -32.23 15.17
C ARG A 100 10.46 -32.29 15.07
N GLN A 101 9.87 -31.19 14.57
CA GLN A 101 8.44 -31.12 14.28
C GLN A 101 8.12 -31.64 12.89
N MET A 102 9.10 -31.60 11.98
CA MET A 102 9.01 -32.16 10.64
C MET A 102 10.23 -33.06 10.38
N PRO A 103 10.03 -34.31 9.90
CA PRO A 103 8.74 -34.95 9.61
C PRO A 103 7.88 -35.23 10.86
N PRO A 104 6.56 -35.48 10.74
CA PRO A 104 5.69 -35.88 11.86
C PRO A 104 6.19 -37.16 12.56
N ALA A 105 5.79 -37.36 13.82
CA ALA A 105 6.29 -38.46 14.64
C ALA A 105 5.98 -39.85 14.08
N GLU A 106 4.91 -39.97 13.29
CA GLU A 106 4.47 -41.18 12.60
C GLU A 106 5.27 -41.51 11.34
N GLU A 107 6.05 -40.54 10.83
CA GLU A 107 6.83 -40.64 9.61
C GLU A 107 8.30 -41.00 9.89
N THR A 108 9.03 -41.33 8.82
CA THR A 108 10.46 -41.66 8.93
C THR A 108 11.24 -40.44 9.43
N GLN A 109 11.83 -40.57 10.61
CA GLN A 109 12.62 -39.50 11.22
C GLN A 109 14.06 -39.50 10.69
N PRO A 110 14.63 -38.33 10.38
CA PRO A 110 16.02 -38.21 10.00
C PRO A 110 16.96 -38.46 11.18
N GLU A 111 18.15 -38.99 10.89
CA GLU A 111 19.22 -39.05 11.88
C GLU A 111 19.70 -37.65 12.26
N VAL A 112 20.35 -37.54 13.43
CA VAL A 112 20.87 -36.26 13.93
C VAL A 112 21.81 -35.61 12.90
N GLU A 113 22.70 -36.40 12.31
CA GLU A 113 23.68 -35.91 11.33
C GLU A 113 23.02 -35.43 10.03
N GLU A 114 22.01 -36.14 9.53
CA GLU A 114 21.26 -35.74 8.33
C GLU A 114 20.48 -34.44 8.58
N SER A 115 19.86 -34.31 9.75
CA SER A 115 19.14 -33.09 10.16
C SER A 115 20.05 -31.88 10.27
N LEU A 116 21.27 -32.07 10.81
CA LEU A 116 22.27 -31.01 10.93
C LEU A 116 22.82 -30.60 9.56
N ALA A 117 23.07 -31.57 8.68
CA ALA A 117 23.52 -31.28 7.31
C ALA A 117 22.47 -30.48 6.52
N ALA A 118 21.19 -30.86 6.62
CA ALA A 118 20.10 -30.14 5.98
C ALA A 118 19.96 -28.70 6.51
N GLN A 119 20.01 -28.52 7.85
CA GLN A 119 19.99 -27.19 8.46
C GLN A 119 21.17 -26.34 8.01
N ALA A 120 22.38 -26.88 8.00
CA ALA A 120 23.57 -26.16 7.57
C ALA A 120 23.49 -25.72 6.09
N ALA A 121 22.95 -26.59 5.22
CA ALA A 121 22.72 -26.24 3.81
C ALA A 121 21.72 -25.08 3.67
N ILE A 122 20.63 -25.12 4.45
CA ILE A 122 19.64 -24.03 4.49
C ILE A 122 20.27 -22.74 5.02
N ASP A 123 21.01 -22.79 6.12
CA ASP A 123 21.64 -21.61 6.74
C ASP A 123 22.65 -20.94 5.79
N VAL A 124 23.46 -21.73 5.07
CA VAL A 124 24.41 -21.22 4.05
C VAL A 124 23.69 -20.58 2.86
N TRP A 125 22.55 -21.13 2.46
CA TRP A 125 21.76 -20.57 1.38
C TRP A 125 21.05 -19.28 1.82
N LEU A 126 20.47 -19.25 3.03
CA LEU A 126 19.86 -18.04 3.62
C LEU A 126 20.88 -16.91 3.78
N SER A 127 22.16 -17.22 4.01
CA SER A 127 23.22 -16.20 4.08
C SER A 127 23.50 -15.50 2.75
N GLN A 128 22.93 -15.98 1.64
CA GLN A 128 23.01 -15.32 0.33
C GLN A 128 21.93 -14.25 0.14
N PHE A 129 21.04 -14.06 1.12
CA PHE A 129 20.03 -13.01 1.07
C PHE A 129 20.69 -11.64 0.99
N ASP A 130 20.47 -10.95 -0.13
CA ASP A 130 20.96 -9.60 -0.34
C ASP A 130 19.97 -8.60 0.26
N CYS A 131 20.30 -8.07 1.45
CA CYS A 131 19.51 -7.03 2.12
C CYS A 131 19.43 -5.70 1.35
N SER A 132 20.22 -5.54 0.27
CA SER A 132 20.25 -4.35 -0.58
C SER A 132 19.56 -4.53 -1.93
N SER A 133 19.06 -5.72 -2.24
CA SER A 133 18.22 -5.95 -3.43
C SER A 133 16.92 -5.15 -3.31
N GLU A 134 16.15 -5.06 -4.41
CA GLU A 134 14.86 -4.37 -4.41
C GLU A 134 14.06 -4.72 -3.14
N LEU A 135 13.81 -3.71 -2.30
CA LEU A 135 13.10 -3.88 -1.05
C LEU A 135 11.72 -4.44 -1.38
N HIS A 136 11.44 -5.66 -0.96
CA HIS A 136 10.11 -6.25 -1.01
C HIS A 136 9.52 -6.18 0.41
N PRO A 137 8.96 -5.05 0.85
CA PRO A 137 8.44 -4.86 2.22
C PRO A 137 7.21 -5.72 2.55
N GLY A 138 6.95 -6.78 1.79
CA GLY A 138 5.73 -7.57 1.87
C GLY A 138 4.53 -6.83 1.29
N ARG A 139 3.33 -7.30 1.65
CA ARG A 139 2.07 -6.67 1.22
C ARG A 139 1.68 -5.61 2.22
N VAL A 140 1.42 -4.39 1.77
CA VAL A 140 0.85 -3.33 2.61
C VAL A 140 -0.58 -3.72 2.96
N THR A 141 -0.86 -3.95 4.25
CA THR A 141 -2.23 -4.17 4.72
C THR A 141 -2.94 -2.83 4.85
N ILE A 142 -4.16 -2.76 4.32
CA ILE A 142 -4.99 -1.56 4.43
C ILE A 142 -5.29 -1.34 5.92
N ARG A 143 -4.76 -0.27 6.50
CA ARG A 143 -4.93 0.03 7.93
C ARG A 143 -5.99 1.09 8.14
N ARG A 144 -6.95 0.82 9.03
CA ARG A 144 -7.88 1.87 9.49
C ARG A 144 -7.16 2.84 10.41
N LEU A 145 -7.68 4.06 10.53
CA LEU A 145 -7.24 5.01 11.54
C LEU A 145 -7.58 4.45 12.92
N ASN A 146 -6.61 4.48 13.83
CA ASN A 146 -6.86 4.22 15.24
C ASN A 146 -7.60 5.41 15.89
N ARG A 147 -8.00 5.31 17.15
CA ARG A 147 -8.80 6.36 17.83
C ARG A 147 -8.10 7.72 17.86
N VAL A 148 -6.79 7.72 18.14
CA VAL A 148 -5.99 8.94 18.21
C VAL A 148 -5.83 9.55 16.82
N GLU A 149 -5.51 8.74 15.83
CA GLU A 149 -5.39 9.14 14.43
C GLU A 149 -6.72 9.69 13.88
N TYR A 150 -7.86 9.10 14.25
CA TYR A 150 -9.19 9.58 13.85
C TYR A 150 -9.47 10.98 14.42
N ASN A 151 -9.27 11.18 15.73
CA ASN A 151 -9.46 12.49 16.36
C ASN A 151 -8.54 13.56 15.74
N ASN A 152 -7.27 13.21 15.53
CA ASN A 152 -6.31 14.12 14.89
C ASN A 152 -6.71 14.43 13.45
N THR A 153 -7.17 13.44 12.68
CA THR A 153 -7.62 13.63 11.30
C THR A 153 -8.85 14.55 11.24
N ILE A 154 -9.81 14.38 12.14
CA ILE A 154 -10.99 15.26 12.24
C ILE A 154 -10.56 16.68 12.60
N ARG A 155 -9.63 16.84 13.55
CA ARG A 155 -9.09 18.15 13.93
C ARG A 155 -8.35 18.82 12.79
N ASP A 156 -7.53 18.10 12.05
CA ASP A 156 -6.76 18.65 10.93
C ASP A 156 -7.67 19.01 9.75
N LEU A 157 -8.68 18.19 9.45
CA LEU A 157 -9.68 18.48 8.43
C LEU A 157 -10.52 19.69 8.84
N THR A 158 -11.19 19.60 9.99
CA THR A 158 -12.24 20.56 10.38
C THR A 158 -11.71 21.76 11.15
N GLY A 159 -10.51 21.70 11.71
CA GLY A 159 -9.97 22.74 12.61
C GLY A 159 -10.69 22.83 13.96
N LEU A 160 -11.66 21.95 14.21
CA LEU A 160 -12.41 21.88 15.46
C LEU A 160 -11.72 20.87 16.40
N ASP A 161 -11.60 21.19 17.68
CA ASP A 161 -11.00 20.29 18.67
C ASP A 161 -12.02 19.24 19.16
N LEU A 162 -12.49 18.42 18.22
CA LEU A 162 -13.45 17.35 18.48
C LEU A 162 -12.72 16.06 18.84
N GLN A 163 -13.28 15.31 19.79
CA GLN A 163 -12.74 14.02 20.22
C GLN A 163 -13.77 12.88 20.08
N PRO A 164 -14.36 12.68 18.87
CA PRO A 164 -15.44 11.72 18.66
C PRO A 164 -15.03 10.26 18.92
N ALA A 165 -13.77 9.88 18.66
CA ALA A 165 -13.28 8.53 18.86
C ALA A 165 -13.10 8.13 20.33
N ASN A 166 -13.33 9.06 21.27
CA ASN A 166 -13.35 8.73 22.69
C ASN A 166 -14.47 7.73 23.04
N GLN A 167 -15.53 7.68 22.23
CA GLN A 167 -16.65 6.76 22.38
C GLN A 167 -16.48 5.43 21.65
N PHE A 168 -15.37 5.24 20.92
CA PHE A 168 -15.11 4.00 20.19
C PHE A 168 -14.62 2.92 21.15
N PRO A 169 -14.86 1.63 20.83
CA PRO A 169 -14.14 0.53 21.45
C PRO A 169 -12.63 0.74 21.38
N SER A 170 -11.88 0.16 22.33
CA SER A 170 -10.43 0.19 22.27
C SER A 170 -9.91 -0.49 21.00
N ASP A 171 -8.81 0.05 20.47
CA ASP A 171 -8.10 -0.56 19.35
C ASP A 171 -7.33 -1.79 19.80
N ASP A 172 -7.22 -2.77 18.91
CA ASP A 172 -6.41 -3.97 19.13
C ASP A 172 -4.91 -3.60 19.15
N VAL A 173 -4.14 -4.26 20.01
CA VAL A 173 -2.69 -4.02 20.16
C VAL A 173 -1.91 -5.18 19.57
N GLY A 174 -1.07 -4.90 18.58
CA GLY A 174 -0.11 -5.83 17.99
C GLY A 174 1.31 -5.39 18.30
N TYR A 175 2.18 -6.29 18.74
CA TYR A 175 3.59 -5.98 19.04
C TYR A 175 3.82 -4.76 19.97
N GLY A 176 2.83 -4.40 20.80
CA GLY A 176 2.88 -3.22 21.67
C GLY A 176 2.41 -1.89 21.04
N PHE A 177 1.89 -1.92 19.80
CA PHE A 177 1.38 -0.75 19.08
C PHE A 177 -0.10 -0.93 18.70
N ASP A 178 -0.85 0.17 18.69
CA ASP A 178 -2.29 0.24 18.40
C ASP A 178 -2.60 0.78 16.99
N ASN A 179 -1.59 0.84 16.12
CA ASN A 179 -1.67 1.37 14.76
C ASN A 179 -1.32 0.33 13.68
N ILE A 180 -1.25 -0.96 14.06
CA ILE A 180 -0.84 -2.05 13.18
C ILE A 180 -2.04 -2.54 12.37
N GLY A 181 -1.96 -2.44 11.04
CA GLY A 181 -3.04 -2.82 10.13
C GLY A 181 -3.53 -4.26 10.29
N ASP A 182 -2.62 -5.19 10.58
CA ASP A 182 -2.90 -6.63 10.67
C ASP A 182 -3.82 -7.03 11.81
N VAL A 183 -3.91 -6.20 12.86
CA VAL A 183 -4.77 -6.46 14.03
C VAL A 183 -5.98 -5.56 14.09
N LEU A 184 -6.02 -4.46 13.32
CA LEU A 184 -7.10 -3.49 13.38
C LEU A 184 -8.32 -3.95 12.54
N SER A 185 -9.22 -4.65 13.20
CA SER A 185 -10.51 -5.07 12.61
C SER A 185 -11.59 -3.96 12.69
N ILE A 186 -12.70 -4.13 11.94
CA ILE A 186 -13.91 -3.31 12.09
C ILE A 186 -15.05 -4.17 12.68
N PRO A 187 -15.26 -4.13 14.00
CA PRO A 187 -16.45 -4.71 14.62
C PRO A 187 -17.72 -3.95 14.18
N PRO A 188 -18.89 -4.61 14.09
CA PRO A 188 -20.15 -3.94 13.76
C PRO A 188 -20.45 -2.73 14.65
N VAL A 189 -20.17 -2.84 15.96
CA VAL A 189 -20.33 -1.74 16.93
C VAL A 189 -19.45 -0.53 16.57
N LEU A 190 -18.24 -0.76 16.04
CA LEU A 190 -17.37 0.33 15.62
C LEU A 190 -17.94 1.06 14.40
N MET A 191 -18.58 0.36 13.46
CA MET A 191 -19.25 0.99 12.32
C MET A 191 -20.40 1.90 12.75
N GLU A 192 -21.23 1.45 13.70
CA GLU A 192 -22.29 2.29 14.28
C GLU A 192 -21.72 3.55 14.95
N LYS A 193 -20.58 3.40 15.65
CA LYS A 193 -19.88 4.52 16.27
C LYS A 193 -19.27 5.48 15.25
N TYR A 194 -18.75 4.99 14.12
CA TYR A 194 -18.30 5.85 13.03
C TYR A 194 -19.43 6.69 12.45
N LEU A 195 -20.60 6.09 12.20
CA LEU A 195 -21.78 6.81 11.73
C LEU A 195 -22.22 7.91 12.71
N ALA A 196 -22.33 7.58 13.99
CA ALA A 196 -22.70 8.55 15.02
C ALA A 196 -21.66 9.66 15.19
N ALA A 197 -20.37 9.33 15.11
CA ALA A 197 -19.28 10.30 15.16
C ALA A 197 -19.30 11.24 13.95
N ALA A 198 -19.41 10.69 12.74
CA ALA A 198 -19.46 11.44 11.50
C ALA A 198 -20.64 12.42 11.49
N ASP A 199 -21.80 11.97 11.93
CA ASP A 199 -23.01 12.78 12.04
C ASP A 199 -22.88 13.93 13.04
N SER A 200 -22.27 13.65 14.22
CA SER A 200 -21.99 14.68 15.23
C SER A 200 -20.93 15.69 14.76
N VAL A 201 -19.91 15.25 14.00
CA VAL A 201 -18.91 16.14 13.41
C VAL A 201 -19.55 17.03 12.35
N ALA A 202 -20.40 16.46 11.49
CA ALA A 202 -21.09 17.20 10.45
C ALA A 202 -21.97 18.31 11.03
N GLU A 203 -22.72 18.01 12.09
CA GLU A 203 -23.55 18.98 12.82
C GLU A 203 -22.72 20.12 13.41
N GLN A 204 -21.63 19.81 14.10
CA GLN A 204 -20.76 20.83 14.72
C GLN A 204 -20.03 21.69 13.68
N LEU A 205 -19.63 21.09 12.55
CA LEU A 205 -19.02 21.80 11.43
C LEU A 205 -19.97 22.84 10.83
N LEU A 206 -21.24 22.44 10.62
CA LEU A 206 -22.26 23.33 10.05
C LEU A 206 -22.72 24.41 11.03
N ALA A 207 -22.69 24.12 12.33
CA ALA A 207 -23.00 25.09 13.39
C ALA A 207 -21.88 26.15 13.59
N ASP A 208 -20.62 25.79 13.39
CA ASP A 208 -19.51 26.75 13.49
C ASP A 208 -19.40 27.62 12.24
N LYS A 209 -19.81 28.90 12.37
CA LYS A 209 -19.84 29.86 11.25
C LYS A 209 -18.50 29.97 10.52
N LYS A 210 -17.38 30.03 11.25
CA LYS A 210 -16.04 30.20 10.67
C LYS A 210 -15.64 28.99 9.83
N THR A 211 -15.91 27.79 10.34
CA THR A 211 -15.62 26.54 9.64
C THR A 211 -16.54 26.35 8.44
N ARG A 212 -17.83 26.68 8.58
CA ARG A 212 -18.80 26.68 7.48
C ARG A 212 -18.37 27.60 6.34
N GLU A 213 -17.93 28.82 6.64
CA GLU A 213 -17.43 29.77 5.63
C GLU A 213 -16.15 29.30 4.94
N ARG A 214 -15.33 28.47 5.62
CA ARG A 214 -14.09 27.91 5.04
C ARG A 214 -14.35 26.78 4.04
N PHE A 215 -15.41 26.00 4.22
CA PHE A 215 -15.71 24.83 3.40
C PHE A 215 -16.80 25.06 2.36
N PHE A 216 -17.77 25.92 2.65
CA PHE A 216 -18.89 26.19 1.77
C PHE A 216 -18.75 27.57 1.16
N ILE A 217 -17.72 27.77 0.33
CA ILE A 217 -17.41 29.06 -0.30
C ILE A 217 -18.31 29.36 -1.51
N HIS A 218 -18.74 28.30 -2.22
CA HIS A 218 -19.55 28.45 -3.41
C HIS A 218 -21.00 28.71 -3.02
N ARG A 219 -21.63 29.68 -3.70
CA ARG A 219 -23.02 30.08 -3.50
C ARG A 219 -23.69 30.26 -4.86
N GLY A 220 -24.98 29.94 -4.93
CA GLY A 220 -25.82 30.16 -6.10
C GLY A 220 -27.02 31.05 -5.78
N THR A 221 -27.48 31.81 -6.76
CA THR A 221 -28.67 32.67 -6.63
C THR A 221 -29.92 32.00 -7.18
N THR A 222 -29.77 31.19 -8.23
CA THR A 222 -30.81 30.34 -8.81
C THR A 222 -30.72 28.91 -8.29
N ASP A 223 -31.78 28.12 -8.45
CA ASP A 223 -31.77 26.72 -7.98
C ASP A 223 -30.73 25.87 -8.70
N ALA A 224 -30.53 26.08 -10.01
CA ALA A 224 -29.48 25.41 -10.78
C ALA A 224 -28.07 25.78 -10.26
N GLU A 225 -27.83 27.05 -9.96
CA GLU A 225 -26.55 27.51 -9.40
C GLU A 225 -26.33 26.99 -7.96
N LYS A 226 -27.39 26.86 -7.15
CA LYS A 226 -27.29 26.31 -5.79
C LYS A 226 -26.89 24.84 -5.82
N VAL A 227 -27.46 24.06 -6.74
CA VAL A 227 -27.10 22.65 -6.94
C VAL A 227 -25.63 22.52 -7.35
N ASP A 228 -25.19 23.31 -8.34
CA ASP A 228 -23.79 23.33 -8.77
C ASP A 228 -22.84 23.76 -7.65
N ALA A 229 -23.19 24.81 -6.90
CA ALA A 229 -22.40 25.28 -5.77
C ALA A 229 -22.28 24.21 -4.67
N ALA A 230 -23.36 23.50 -4.36
CA ALA A 230 -23.35 22.45 -3.36
C ALA A 230 -22.50 21.25 -3.79
N ARG A 231 -22.59 20.85 -5.06
CA ARG A 231 -21.74 19.79 -5.65
C ARG A 231 -20.26 20.15 -5.54
N ARG A 232 -19.89 21.40 -5.89
CA ARG A 232 -18.50 21.89 -5.75
C ARG A 232 -18.02 21.94 -4.30
N ASN A 233 -18.84 22.43 -3.37
CA ASN A 233 -18.47 22.49 -1.96
C ASN A 233 -18.22 21.08 -1.37
N VAL A 234 -19.10 20.12 -1.66
CA VAL A 234 -18.95 18.73 -1.18
C VAL A 234 -17.76 18.05 -1.85
N ALA A 235 -17.53 18.28 -3.14
CA ALA A 235 -16.37 17.73 -3.84
C ALA A 235 -15.04 18.24 -3.27
N GLU A 236 -14.94 19.54 -2.96
CA GLU A 236 -13.77 20.12 -2.31
C GLU A 236 -13.57 19.59 -0.88
N PHE A 237 -14.66 19.43 -0.12
CA PHE A 237 -14.60 18.83 1.21
C PHE A 237 -14.10 17.38 1.13
N ALA A 238 -14.68 16.57 0.25
CA ALA A 238 -14.30 15.17 0.04
C ALA A 238 -12.85 15.02 -0.43
N THR A 239 -12.39 15.91 -1.33
CA THR A 239 -10.99 15.93 -1.80
C THR A 239 -10.01 16.13 -0.65
N ARG A 240 -10.33 17.02 0.29
CA ARG A 240 -9.51 17.23 1.49
C ARG A 240 -9.61 16.05 2.46
N ALA A 241 -10.80 15.51 2.66
CA ALA A 241 -11.03 14.38 3.56
C ALA A 241 -10.31 13.10 3.08
N PHE A 242 -10.40 12.79 1.79
CA PHE A 242 -9.77 11.61 1.18
C PHE A 242 -8.28 11.84 0.88
N ARG A 243 -7.78 13.05 1.09
CA ARG A 243 -6.37 13.43 0.88
C ARG A 243 -5.90 13.21 -0.57
N ARG A 244 -6.84 13.18 -1.51
CA ARG A 244 -6.62 13.04 -2.96
C ARG A 244 -7.78 13.64 -3.75
N PRO A 245 -7.60 13.98 -5.03
CA PRO A 245 -8.72 14.29 -5.91
C PRO A 245 -9.74 13.15 -5.91
N ILE A 246 -11.02 13.50 -5.78
CA ILE A 246 -12.10 12.51 -5.91
C ILE A 246 -12.27 12.10 -7.37
N SER A 247 -12.68 10.85 -7.60
CA SER A 247 -13.02 10.35 -8.93
C SER A 247 -14.42 10.80 -9.36
N PRO A 248 -14.73 10.82 -10.68
CA PRO A 248 -16.06 11.15 -11.16
C PRO A 248 -17.16 10.25 -10.56
N ASP A 249 -16.85 8.97 -10.33
CA ASP A 249 -17.77 8.02 -9.73
C ASP A 249 -18.02 8.31 -8.23
N GLU A 250 -17.01 8.76 -7.50
CA GLU A 250 -17.15 9.21 -6.11
C GLU A 250 -18.00 10.46 -6.02
N GLU A 251 -17.76 11.42 -6.90
CA GLU A 251 -18.54 12.65 -6.98
C GLU A 251 -20.02 12.35 -7.25
N GLU A 252 -20.30 11.43 -8.18
CA GLU A 252 -21.67 11.03 -8.50
C GLU A 252 -22.36 10.31 -7.34
N ARG A 253 -21.65 9.43 -6.61
CA ARG A 253 -22.19 8.78 -5.41
C ARG A 253 -22.52 9.78 -4.30
N LEU A 254 -21.64 10.74 -4.04
CA LEU A 254 -21.89 11.79 -3.05
C LEU A 254 -23.06 12.68 -3.46
N PHE A 255 -23.17 13.00 -4.75
CA PHE A 255 -24.29 13.75 -5.28
C PHE A 255 -25.61 12.99 -5.17
N ALA A 256 -25.61 11.67 -5.35
CA ALA A 256 -26.79 10.84 -5.16
C ALA A 256 -27.33 10.92 -3.72
N VAL A 257 -26.45 10.96 -2.71
CA VAL A 257 -26.84 11.16 -1.29
C VAL A 257 -27.53 12.51 -1.11
N MET A 258 -26.96 13.57 -1.68
CA MET A 258 -27.54 14.91 -1.60
C MET A 258 -28.89 14.98 -2.32
N LYS A 259 -28.97 14.41 -3.53
CA LYS A 259 -30.19 14.36 -4.32
C LYS A 259 -31.31 13.63 -3.57
N PHE A 260 -30.99 12.51 -2.92
CA PHE A 260 -31.95 11.79 -2.10
C PHE A 260 -32.55 12.68 -0.99
N ALA A 261 -31.72 13.43 -0.27
CA ALA A 261 -32.19 14.36 0.75
C ALA A 261 -33.03 15.52 0.15
N TRP A 262 -32.62 16.06 -1.00
CA TRP A 262 -33.36 17.08 -1.74
C TRP A 262 -34.76 16.62 -2.17
N ASP A 263 -34.85 15.41 -2.71
CA ASP A 263 -36.11 14.84 -3.21
C ASP A 263 -37.12 14.57 -2.07
N HIS A 264 -36.69 14.67 -0.80
CA HIS A 264 -37.52 14.56 0.41
C HIS A 264 -37.69 15.89 1.14
N ASP A 265 -37.52 17.03 0.45
CA ASP A 265 -37.72 18.38 0.98
C ASP A 265 -36.85 18.70 2.23
N ALA A 266 -35.69 18.07 2.36
CA ALA A 266 -34.76 18.32 3.47
C ALA A 266 -34.20 19.75 3.43
N ALA A 267 -33.89 20.29 4.62
CA ALA A 267 -33.25 21.60 4.71
C ALA A 267 -31.81 21.56 4.16
N GLU A 268 -31.28 22.70 3.73
CA GLU A 268 -29.91 22.81 3.16
C GLU A 268 -28.85 22.24 4.12
N ASP A 269 -28.95 22.54 5.42
CA ASP A 269 -28.03 22.02 6.43
C ASP A 269 -28.14 20.50 6.59
N GLU A 270 -29.33 19.92 6.43
CA GLU A 270 -29.53 18.47 6.48
C GLU A 270 -28.93 17.77 5.26
N ILE A 271 -29.03 18.38 4.09
CA ILE A 271 -28.42 17.88 2.84
C ILE A 271 -26.89 17.86 2.98
N PHE A 272 -26.29 18.96 3.46
CA PHE A 272 -24.85 19.00 3.69
C PHE A 272 -24.42 18.06 4.81
N ARG A 273 -25.22 17.92 5.88
CA ARG A 273 -24.94 16.98 6.97
C ARG A 273 -24.87 15.55 6.43
N ALA A 274 -25.85 15.13 5.63
CA ALA A 274 -25.87 13.80 5.00
C ALA A 274 -24.63 13.56 4.11
N ALA A 275 -24.24 14.55 3.30
CA ALA A 275 -23.07 14.46 2.44
C ALA A 275 -21.76 14.37 3.23
N ILE A 276 -21.58 15.21 4.25
CA ILE A 276 -20.39 15.18 5.12
C ILE A 276 -20.31 13.85 5.87
N THR A 277 -21.43 13.37 6.41
CA THR A 277 -21.50 12.08 7.08
C THR A 277 -21.05 10.96 6.14
N ALA A 278 -21.58 10.93 4.90
CA ALA A 278 -21.18 9.94 3.90
C ALA A 278 -19.67 9.98 3.59
N VAL A 279 -19.08 11.18 3.48
CA VAL A 279 -17.63 11.35 3.30
C VAL A 279 -16.85 10.79 4.50
N LEU A 280 -17.23 11.16 5.72
CA LEU A 280 -16.51 10.78 6.95
C LEU A 280 -16.71 9.31 7.35
N THR A 281 -17.63 8.59 6.71
CA THR A 281 -17.79 7.13 6.85
C THR A 281 -17.26 6.34 5.66
N SER A 282 -16.72 7.01 4.64
CA SER A 282 -16.15 6.35 3.47
C SER A 282 -14.88 5.57 3.84
N PRO A 283 -14.62 4.40 3.22
CA PRO A 283 -13.33 3.73 3.33
C PRO A 283 -12.14 4.64 3.00
N ASP A 284 -12.26 5.53 2.01
CA ASP A 284 -11.19 6.48 1.64
C ASP A 284 -10.84 7.47 2.75
N PHE A 285 -11.75 7.70 3.69
CA PHE A 285 -11.51 8.52 4.87
C PHE A 285 -11.00 7.69 6.05
N LEU A 286 -11.69 6.58 6.36
CA LEU A 286 -11.45 5.73 7.52
C LEU A 286 -10.15 4.94 7.45
N PHE A 287 -9.65 4.69 6.25
CA PHE A 287 -8.42 3.96 6.03
C PHE A 287 -7.31 4.85 5.49
N ARG A 288 -6.09 4.49 5.85
CA ARG A 288 -4.88 5.05 5.26
C ARG A 288 -4.36 4.04 4.24
N ILE A 289 -4.60 4.35 2.98
CA ILE A 289 -4.11 3.56 1.85
C ILE A 289 -2.81 4.23 1.40
N GLU A 290 -1.71 3.52 1.52
CA GLU A 290 -0.43 3.93 0.94
C GLU A 290 -0.36 3.30 -0.45
N HIS A 291 -0.26 4.15 -1.47
CA HIS A 291 -0.08 3.70 -2.85
C HIS A 291 1.42 3.67 -3.14
N ASP A 292 1.90 2.50 -3.58
CA ASP A 292 3.29 2.30 -4.02
C ASP A 292 3.64 3.11 -5.28
#